data_AF-A0A2E4FCQ9-F1
#
_entry.id   AF-A0A2E4FCQ9-F1
#
_cell.length_a   1.000
_cell.length_b   1.000
_cell.length_c   1.000
_cell.angle_alpha   90.00
_cell.angle_beta   90.00
_cell.angle_gamma   90.00
#
_symmetry.space_group_name_H-M   'P 1'
#
loop_
_entity.id
_entity.type
_entity.pdbx_description
1 polymer ?
#
loop_
_entity_poly.entity_id
_entity_poly.type
_entity_poly.pdbx_seq_one_letter_code
_entity_poly.pdbx_strand_id
1 'polypeptide(L)'
;MSPERQAYLSAIERTFVTLRGRGFMLSPKEVALVDRWFEAEVPARVVIRTLQDGFARRSQRRQPPPSTLTYFESQIEVAIDDWHRKHTGAPTTSSIEEETPGTQVSAAFDVLIAASSSPQVEALLNRLRSEIEPVDDDVDVYALTTDLDERIVAGLSDLLGDEERSKMAQASRQAGMSASSMSARARARLEAAELARATRAHFQIPSLSESLA
;
A
#
# COMPACT_ATOMS: atom_id res chain seq x y z
N MET A 1 -2.96 -12.54 -33.72
CA MET A 1 -2.73 -11.97 -32.37
C MET A 1 -2.44 -13.13 -31.44
N SER A 2 -1.32 -13.11 -30.69
CA SER A 2 -0.98 -14.23 -29.80
C SER A 2 -1.89 -14.23 -28.55
N PRO A 3 -2.20 -15.41 -27.96
CA PRO A 3 -2.98 -15.50 -26.72
C PRO A 3 -2.34 -14.72 -25.56
N GLU A 4 -1.01 -14.72 -25.47
CA GLU A 4 -0.23 -14.00 -24.46
C GLU A 4 -0.41 -12.49 -24.58
N ARG A 5 -0.34 -11.95 -25.80
CA ARG A 5 -0.59 -10.52 -26.06
C ARG A 5 -2.01 -10.12 -25.68
N GLN A 6 -3.00 -10.97 -25.96
CA GLN A 6 -4.38 -10.72 -25.56
C GLN A 6 -4.52 -10.69 -24.03
N ALA A 7 -3.90 -11.62 -23.32
CA ALA A 7 -3.92 -11.66 -21.86
C ALA A 7 -3.25 -10.41 -21.25
N TYR A 8 -2.09 -10.01 -21.78
CA TYR A 8 -1.36 -8.81 -21.39
C TYR A 8 -2.20 -7.54 -21.54
N LEU A 9 -2.76 -7.33 -22.73
CA LEU A 9 -3.62 -6.19 -23.02
C LEU A 9 -4.86 -6.17 -22.11
N SER A 10 -5.50 -7.33 -21.93
CA SER A 10 -6.72 -7.44 -21.12
C SER A 10 -6.45 -7.14 -19.65
N ALA A 11 -5.29 -7.55 -19.12
CA ALA A 11 -4.89 -7.26 -17.75
C ALA A 11 -4.71 -5.75 -17.54
N ILE A 12 -3.96 -5.09 -18.41
CA ILE A 12 -3.72 -3.63 -18.32
C ILE A 12 -5.01 -2.83 -18.54
N GLU A 13 -5.82 -3.21 -19.53
CA GLU A 13 -7.10 -2.55 -19.80
C GLU A 13 -8.06 -2.68 -18.62
N ARG A 14 -8.22 -3.88 -18.06
CA ARG A 14 -9.10 -4.11 -16.90
C ARG A 14 -8.65 -3.28 -15.71
N THR A 15 -7.36 -3.26 -15.41
CA THR A 15 -6.80 -2.44 -14.32
C THR A 15 -7.07 -0.96 -14.56
N PHE A 16 -6.76 -0.45 -15.75
CA PHE A 16 -6.94 0.97 -16.07
C PHE A 16 -8.42 1.41 -15.99
N VAL A 17 -9.34 0.61 -16.53
CA VAL A 17 -10.78 0.89 -16.46
C VAL A 17 -11.28 0.86 -15.01
N THR A 18 -10.81 -0.10 -14.21
CA THR A 18 -11.16 -0.21 -12.79
C THR A 18 -10.70 1.01 -12.00
N LEU A 19 -9.43 1.40 -12.14
CA LEU A 19 -8.85 2.57 -11.47
C LEU A 19 -9.53 3.89 -11.90
N ARG A 20 -9.93 4.00 -13.17
CA ARG A 20 -10.61 5.19 -13.71
C ARG A 20 -12.06 5.29 -13.26
N GLY A 21 -12.71 4.17 -12.93
CA GLY A 21 -14.11 4.11 -12.47
C GLY A 21 -15.16 4.56 -13.51
N ARG A 22 -14.76 4.75 -14.77
CA ARG A 22 -15.62 5.19 -15.89
C ARG A 22 -15.02 4.83 -17.25
N GLY A 23 -15.85 4.76 -18.29
CA GLY A 23 -15.44 4.60 -19.70
C GLY A 23 -15.27 3.14 -20.13
N PHE A 24 -15.38 2.89 -21.44
CA PHE A 24 -15.66 1.55 -21.94
C PHE A 24 -14.41 0.72 -22.32
N MET A 25 -13.37 1.30 -22.94
CA MET A 25 -12.17 0.56 -23.39
C MET A 25 -10.96 1.49 -23.60
N LEU A 26 -9.78 0.92 -23.87
CA LEU A 26 -8.62 1.63 -24.41
C LEU A 26 -8.86 2.05 -25.87
N SER A 27 -8.39 3.24 -26.24
CA SER A 27 -8.39 3.71 -27.63
C SER A 27 -7.35 2.96 -28.47
N PRO A 28 -7.45 2.94 -29.82
CA PRO A 28 -6.45 2.29 -30.68
C PRO A 28 -5.02 2.79 -30.44
N LYS A 29 -4.86 4.07 -30.10
CA LYS A 29 -3.56 4.67 -29.76
C LYS A 29 -2.99 4.10 -28.45
N GLU A 30 -3.85 3.85 -27.47
CA GLU A 30 -3.45 3.26 -26.18
C GLU A 30 -3.18 1.77 -26.31
N VAL A 31 -3.90 1.05 -27.18
CA VAL A 31 -3.58 -0.34 -27.52
C VAL A 31 -2.18 -0.43 -28.13
N ALA A 32 -1.84 0.45 -29.08
CA ALA A 32 -0.49 0.50 -29.66
C ALA A 32 0.60 0.86 -28.62
N LEU A 33 0.26 1.67 -27.61
CA LEU A 33 1.16 1.94 -26.49
C LEU A 33 1.43 0.67 -25.66
N VAL A 34 0.39 -0.08 -25.32
CA VAL A 34 0.51 -1.35 -24.58
C VAL A 34 1.28 -2.39 -25.39
N ASP A 35 1.09 -2.42 -26.71
CA ASP A 35 1.82 -3.31 -27.61
C ASP A 35 3.32 -3.04 -27.59
N ARG A 36 3.74 -1.77 -27.55
CA ARG A 36 5.17 -1.42 -27.43
C ARG A 36 5.79 -1.98 -26.15
N TRP A 37 5.05 -1.98 -25.05
CA TRP A 37 5.53 -2.58 -23.79
C TRP A 37 5.59 -4.09 -23.86
N PHE A 38 4.60 -4.73 -24.50
CA PHE A 38 4.59 -6.17 -24.73
C PHE A 38 5.76 -6.62 -25.63
N GLU A 39 6.02 -5.89 -26.74
CA GLU A 39 7.14 -6.15 -27.66
C GLU A 39 8.51 -5.92 -27.01
N ALA A 40 8.58 -5.00 -26.04
CA ALA A 40 9.76 -4.77 -25.21
C ALA A 40 9.89 -5.80 -24.06
N GLU A 41 9.06 -6.85 -24.03
CA GLU A 41 9.06 -7.91 -23.02
C GLU A 41 8.87 -7.39 -21.58
N VAL A 42 8.25 -6.22 -21.42
CA VAL A 42 7.98 -5.62 -20.11
C VAL A 42 6.89 -6.42 -19.41
N PRO A 43 7.10 -6.93 -18.18
CA PRO A 43 6.07 -7.66 -17.46
C PRO A 43 4.84 -6.79 -17.17
N ALA A 44 3.63 -7.37 -17.31
CA ALA A 44 2.37 -6.65 -17.09
C ALA A 44 2.29 -6.05 -15.67
N ARG A 45 2.89 -6.74 -14.68
CA ARG A 45 2.97 -6.29 -13.28
C ARG A 45 3.66 -4.93 -13.13
N VAL A 46 4.68 -4.63 -13.92
CA VAL A 46 5.40 -3.35 -13.88
C VAL A 46 4.44 -2.22 -14.26
N VAL A 47 3.75 -2.39 -15.39
CA VAL A 47 2.76 -1.42 -15.90
C VAL A 47 1.60 -1.25 -14.92
N ILE A 48 1.02 -2.35 -14.44
CA ILE A 48 -0.11 -2.35 -13.51
C ILE A 48 0.23 -1.62 -12.21
N ARG A 49 1.39 -1.91 -11.62
CA ARG A 49 1.84 -1.26 -10.39
C ARG A 49 2.01 0.25 -10.58
N THR A 50 2.66 0.67 -11.67
CA THR A 50 2.82 2.10 -11.97
C THR A 50 1.47 2.81 -12.12
N LEU A 51 0.46 2.15 -12.69
CA LEU A 51 -0.89 2.71 -12.75
C LEU A 51 -1.49 2.84 -11.35
N GLN A 52 -1.48 1.78 -10.54
CA GLN A 52 -2.01 1.81 -9.18
C GLN A 52 -1.39 2.93 -8.34
N ASP A 53 -0.06 3.03 -8.32
CA ASP A 53 0.68 4.07 -7.59
C ASP A 53 0.33 5.47 -8.09
N GLY A 54 0.26 5.65 -9.41
CA GLY A 54 -0.07 6.91 -10.03
C GLY A 54 -1.50 7.39 -9.71
N PHE A 55 -2.48 6.48 -9.72
CA PHE A 55 -3.85 6.78 -9.32
C PHE A 55 -3.97 7.05 -7.81
N ALA A 56 -3.29 6.26 -6.96
CA ALA A 56 -3.26 6.46 -5.51
C ALA A 56 -2.73 7.85 -5.15
N ARG A 57 -1.61 8.28 -5.75
CA ARG A 57 -1.03 9.62 -5.55
C ARG A 57 -1.99 10.74 -5.95
N ARG A 58 -2.76 10.57 -7.04
CA ARG A 58 -3.78 11.56 -7.43
C ARG A 58 -4.97 11.60 -6.48
N SER A 59 -5.42 10.43 -6.02
CA SER A 59 -6.50 10.33 -5.02
C SER A 59 -6.13 11.08 -3.74
N GLN A 60 -4.91 10.87 -3.22
CA GLN A 60 -4.37 11.60 -2.08
C GLN A 60 -4.36 13.13 -2.30
N ARG A 61 -4.03 13.57 -3.52
CA ARG A 61 -4.03 14.98 -3.93
C ARG A 61 -5.41 15.53 -4.32
N ARG A 62 -6.48 14.73 -4.17
CA ARG A 62 -7.86 15.06 -4.58
C ARG A 62 -7.97 15.49 -6.05
N GLN A 63 -7.10 14.96 -6.90
CA GLN A 63 -7.11 15.25 -8.33
C GLN A 63 -7.99 14.25 -9.08
N PRO A 64 -8.74 14.69 -10.11
CA PRO A 64 -9.61 13.79 -10.87
C PRO A 64 -8.78 12.71 -11.58
N PRO A 65 -9.31 11.49 -11.78
CA PRO A 65 -8.60 10.44 -12.50
C PRO A 65 -8.31 10.85 -13.95
N PRO A 66 -7.10 10.60 -14.47
CA PRO A 66 -6.76 10.90 -15.86
C PRO A 66 -7.63 10.07 -16.81
N SER A 67 -7.96 10.66 -17.96
CA SER A 67 -8.85 10.04 -18.94
C SER A 67 -8.16 9.01 -19.83
N THR A 68 -6.83 9.11 -19.99
CA THR A 68 -6.04 8.38 -20.99
C THR A 68 -4.81 7.71 -20.37
N LEU A 69 -4.46 6.52 -20.86
CA LEU A 69 -3.30 5.74 -20.46
C LEU A 69 -1.98 6.45 -20.78
N THR A 70 -1.94 7.22 -21.87
CA THR A 70 -0.81 8.08 -22.27
C THR A 70 -0.35 9.03 -21.16
N TYR A 71 -1.24 9.39 -20.21
CA TYR A 71 -0.85 10.21 -19.07
C TYR A 71 0.23 9.55 -18.20
N PHE A 72 0.23 8.22 -18.12
CA PHE A 72 1.21 7.46 -17.34
C PHE A 72 2.41 7.00 -18.16
N GLU A 73 2.47 7.30 -19.46
CA GLU A 73 3.53 6.82 -20.36
C GLU A 73 4.92 7.12 -19.80
N SER A 74 5.20 8.37 -19.42
CA SER A 74 6.50 8.74 -18.85
C SER A 74 6.82 8.07 -17.50
N GLN A 75 5.81 7.84 -16.65
CA GLN A 75 6.01 7.14 -15.38
C GLN A 75 6.29 5.66 -15.60
N ILE A 76 5.64 5.06 -16.60
CA ILE A 76 5.81 3.67 -16.99
C ILE A 76 7.17 3.49 -17.68
N GLU A 77 7.60 4.41 -18.53
CA GLU A 77 8.95 4.40 -19.12
C GLU A 77 10.05 4.43 -18.05
N VAL A 78 9.93 5.28 -17.03
CA VAL A 78 10.88 5.29 -15.90
C VAL A 78 10.89 3.95 -15.17
N ALA A 79 9.72 3.36 -14.93
CA ALA A 79 9.60 2.06 -14.28
C ALA A 79 10.18 0.91 -15.15
N ILE A 80 10.04 1.01 -16.46
CA ILE A 80 10.63 0.08 -17.44
C ILE A 80 12.15 0.18 -17.43
N ASP A 81 12.70 1.40 -17.45
CA ASP A 81 14.14 1.62 -17.38
C ASP A 81 14.74 1.08 -16.07
N ASP A 82 14.06 1.30 -14.94
CA ASP A 82 14.41 0.72 -13.66
C ASP A 82 14.37 -0.81 -13.69
N TRP A 83 13.33 -1.39 -14.33
CA TRP A 83 13.20 -2.82 -14.48
C TRP A 83 14.32 -3.41 -15.34
N HIS A 84 14.60 -2.83 -16.51
CA HIS A 84 15.70 -3.23 -17.40
C HIS A 84 17.05 -3.16 -16.69
N ARG A 85 17.37 -2.05 -16.01
CA ARG A 85 18.63 -1.90 -15.25
C ARG A 85 18.84 -3.04 -14.24
N LYS A 86 17.76 -3.48 -13.58
CA LYS A 86 17.78 -4.56 -12.60
C LYS A 86 17.92 -5.95 -13.24
N HIS A 87 17.53 -6.11 -14.51
CA HIS A 87 17.50 -7.40 -15.20
C HIS A 87 18.64 -7.61 -16.22
N THR A 88 19.31 -6.56 -16.70
CA THR A 88 20.40 -6.67 -17.70
C THR A 88 21.82 -6.56 -17.14
N GLY A 89 22.02 -6.61 -15.81
CA GLY A 89 23.34 -6.65 -15.16
C GLY A 89 23.77 -8.07 -14.76
N ALA A 90 24.80 -8.62 -15.41
CA ALA A 90 25.34 -9.98 -15.22
C ALA A 90 25.97 -10.23 -13.81
N PRO A 91 26.28 -11.48 -13.44
CA PRO A 91 25.99 -12.05 -12.13
C PRO A 91 27.01 -11.67 -11.06
N THR A 92 26.52 -11.20 -9.93
CA THR A 92 27.19 -11.39 -8.64
C THR A 92 26.12 -11.83 -7.66
N THR A 93 26.43 -12.93 -6.99
CA THR A 93 25.68 -13.56 -5.92
C THR A 93 25.13 -12.54 -4.93
N SER A 94 23.90 -12.11 -5.18
CA SER A 94 22.99 -11.58 -4.19
C SER A 94 21.63 -11.84 -4.80
N SER A 95 21.05 -12.96 -4.39
CA SER A 95 19.61 -13.12 -4.41
C SER A 95 19.04 -11.96 -3.62
N ILE A 96 18.75 -10.84 -4.30
CA ILE A 96 17.77 -9.91 -3.80
C ILE A 96 16.47 -10.54 -4.28
N GLU A 97 15.86 -11.31 -3.37
CA GLU A 97 14.49 -11.78 -3.50
C GLU A 97 13.65 -10.62 -4.04
N GLU A 98 12.89 -10.86 -5.11
CA GLU A 98 11.92 -9.88 -5.59
C GLU A 98 11.09 -9.46 -4.37
N GLU A 99 11.08 -8.16 -4.03
CA GLU A 99 10.24 -7.66 -2.95
C GLU A 99 8.77 -7.82 -3.35
N THR A 100 8.21 -9.01 -3.15
CA THR A 100 6.79 -9.28 -3.26
C THR A 100 6.05 -8.51 -2.15
N PRO A 101 4.76 -8.19 -2.34
CA PRO A 101 3.90 -7.71 -1.26
C PRO A 101 4.11 -8.44 0.07
N GLY A 102 4.25 -9.77 0.01
CA GLY A 102 4.53 -10.61 1.17
C GLY A 102 5.85 -10.30 1.85
N THR A 103 6.95 -10.22 1.09
CA THR A 103 8.26 -9.89 1.66
C THR A 103 8.33 -8.47 2.23
N GLN A 104 7.66 -7.49 1.60
CA GLN A 104 7.60 -6.11 2.10
C GLN A 104 6.85 -6.02 3.43
N VAL A 105 5.67 -6.62 3.51
CA VAL A 105 4.89 -6.65 4.76
C VAL A 105 5.64 -7.44 5.84
N SER A 106 6.26 -8.56 5.48
CA SER A 106 7.07 -9.38 6.39
C SER A 106 8.25 -8.59 6.97
N ALA A 107 8.98 -7.85 6.12
CA ALA A 107 10.07 -6.97 6.54
C ALA A 107 9.58 -5.82 7.44
N ALA A 108 8.40 -5.24 7.16
CA ALA A 108 7.80 -4.24 8.04
C ALA A 108 7.50 -4.82 9.43
N PHE A 109 7.00 -6.06 9.51
CA PHE A 109 6.82 -6.75 10.80
C PHE A 109 8.16 -6.95 11.53
N ASP A 110 9.24 -7.30 10.82
CA ASP A 110 10.57 -7.42 11.44
C ASP A 110 11.02 -6.11 12.10
N VAL A 111 10.79 -4.96 11.45
CA VAL A 111 11.09 -3.64 12.02
C VAL A 111 10.26 -3.38 13.29
N LEU A 112 8.96 -3.67 13.26
CA LEU A 112 8.08 -3.48 14.42
C LEU A 112 8.46 -4.40 15.59
N ILE A 113 8.79 -5.66 15.31
CA ILE A 113 9.24 -6.65 16.30
C ILE A 113 10.54 -6.18 16.93
N ALA A 114 11.51 -5.75 16.13
CA ALA A 114 12.79 -5.23 16.61
C ALA A 114 12.66 -3.94 17.44
N ALA A 115 11.66 -3.10 17.15
CA ALA A 115 11.35 -1.92 17.94
C ALA A 115 10.61 -2.24 19.25
N SER A 116 9.99 -3.41 19.35
CA SER A 116 9.20 -3.78 20.52
C SER A 116 10.07 -4.05 21.75
N SER A 117 9.68 -3.47 22.88
CA SER A 117 10.36 -3.67 24.18
C SER A 117 9.55 -4.53 25.17
N SER A 118 8.38 -5.01 24.76
CA SER A 118 7.45 -5.79 25.59
C SER A 118 7.21 -7.18 24.99
N PRO A 119 7.40 -8.28 25.75
CA PRO A 119 7.13 -9.63 25.26
C PRO A 119 5.68 -9.84 24.79
N GLN A 120 4.73 -9.10 25.38
CA GLN A 120 3.32 -9.18 25.00
C GLN A 120 3.06 -8.52 23.64
N VAL A 121 3.75 -7.43 23.34
CA VAL A 121 3.69 -6.75 22.05
C VAL A 121 4.35 -7.59 20.97
N GLU A 122 5.51 -8.18 21.28
CA GLU A 122 6.21 -9.10 20.38
C GLU A 122 5.32 -10.31 20.02
N ALA A 123 4.67 -10.91 21.02
CA ALA A 123 3.75 -12.03 20.82
C ALA A 123 2.53 -11.64 19.95
N LEU A 124 1.98 -10.44 20.15
CA LEU A 124 0.91 -9.91 19.31
C LEU A 124 1.34 -9.76 17.84
N LEU A 125 2.50 -9.13 17.62
CA LEU A 125 3.03 -8.89 16.27
C LEU A 125 3.34 -10.20 15.53
N ASN A 126 3.97 -11.16 16.21
CA ASN A 126 4.25 -12.48 15.64
C ASN A 126 2.96 -13.25 15.29
N ARG A 127 1.93 -13.17 16.13
CA ARG A 127 0.62 -13.76 15.83
C ARG A 127 -0.01 -13.14 14.58
N LEU A 128 -0.01 -11.81 14.48
CA LEU A 128 -0.57 -11.11 13.32
C LEU A 128 0.21 -11.42 12.04
N ARG A 129 1.54 -11.50 12.10
CA ARG A 129 2.39 -11.94 10.99
C ARG A 129 2.02 -13.35 10.52
N SER A 130 1.82 -14.29 11.43
CA SER A 130 1.45 -15.67 11.06
C SER A 130 0.04 -15.78 10.46
N GLU A 131 -0.87 -14.87 10.81
CA GLU A 131 -2.25 -14.88 10.30
C GLU A 131 -2.34 -14.42 8.84
N ILE A 132 -1.32 -13.72 8.33
CA ILE A 132 -1.28 -13.19 6.95
C ILE A 132 -0.37 -13.99 6.02
N GLU A 133 0.38 -14.96 6.52
CA GLU A 133 1.30 -15.76 5.71
C GLU A 133 0.63 -17.07 5.24
N PRO A 134 0.62 -17.37 3.92
CA PRO A 134 1.24 -16.63 2.83
C PRO A 134 0.40 -15.43 2.35
N VAL A 135 1.08 -14.33 2.04
CA VAL A 135 0.49 -13.15 1.40
C VAL A 135 0.44 -13.39 -0.11
N ASP A 136 -0.73 -13.18 -0.72
CA ASP A 136 -0.90 -13.29 -2.17
C ASP A 136 -0.11 -12.18 -2.90
N ASP A 137 0.57 -12.52 -3.99
CA ASP A 137 1.34 -11.59 -4.81
C ASP A 137 0.44 -10.52 -5.50
N ASP A 138 -0.86 -10.81 -5.65
CA ASP A 138 -1.85 -9.88 -6.21
C ASP A 138 -2.55 -9.01 -5.14
N VAL A 139 -2.11 -9.06 -3.88
CA VAL A 139 -2.73 -8.28 -2.80
C VAL A 139 -2.48 -6.78 -2.96
N ASP A 140 -3.51 -5.98 -2.65
CA ASP A 140 -3.34 -4.54 -2.46
C ASP A 140 -2.57 -4.30 -1.15
N VAL A 141 -1.27 -4.07 -1.28
CA VAL A 141 -0.35 -3.79 -0.15
C VAL A 141 -0.86 -2.65 0.72
N TYR A 142 -1.46 -1.61 0.14
CA TYR A 142 -1.94 -0.45 0.90
C TYR A 142 -3.19 -0.81 1.71
N ALA A 143 -4.13 -1.55 1.12
CA ALA A 143 -5.30 -2.04 1.84
C ALA A 143 -4.91 -3.02 2.95
N LEU A 144 -3.99 -3.95 2.66
CA LEU A 144 -3.48 -4.93 3.62
C LEU A 144 -2.76 -4.25 4.78
N THR A 145 -1.86 -3.30 4.51
CA THR A 145 -1.13 -2.57 5.55
C THR A 145 -2.04 -1.70 6.40
N THR A 146 -3.08 -1.10 5.82
CA THR A 146 -4.10 -0.36 6.57
C THR A 146 -4.88 -1.28 7.51
N ASP A 147 -5.35 -2.44 7.03
CA ASP A 147 -6.04 -3.44 7.87
C ASP A 147 -5.15 -3.92 9.02
N LEU A 148 -3.89 -4.22 8.71
CA LEU A 148 -2.93 -4.66 9.71
C LEU A 148 -2.61 -3.57 10.72
N ASP A 149 -2.46 -2.32 10.29
CA ASP A 149 -2.27 -1.17 11.17
C ASP A 149 -3.46 -0.99 12.13
N GLU A 150 -4.70 -1.23 11.67
CA GLU A 150 -5.89 -1.21 12.53
C GLU A 150 -5.88 -2.35 13.55
N ARG A 151 -5.52 -3.57 13.12
CA ARG A 151 -5.43 -4.76 13.99
C ARG A 151 -4.32 -4.66 15.02
N ILE A 152 -3.16 -4.10 14.65
CA ILE A 152 -2.06 -3.81 15.57
C ILE A 152 -2.53 -2.84 16.65
N VAL A 153 -3.17 -1.73 16.27
CA VAL A 153 -3.67 -0.75 17.25
C VAL A 153 -4.70 -1.37 18.17
N ALA A 154 -5.63 -2.17 17.65
CA ALA A 154 -6.62 -2.87 18.46
C ALA A 154 -5.95 -3.79 19.49
N GLY A 155 -5.01 -4.63 19.04
CA GLY A 155 -4.28 -5.54 19.94
C GLY A 155 -3.41 -4.79 20.96
N LEU A 156 -2.74 -3.70 20.57
CA LEU A 156 -2.00 -2.85 21.51
C LEU A 156 -2.94 -2.19 22.52
N SER A 157 -4.13 -1.76 22.09
CA SER A 157 -5.15 -1.20 22.98
C SER A 157 -5.61 -2.20 24.02
N ASP A 158 -5.74 -3.48 23.64
CA ASP A 158 -6.10 -4.57 24.55
C ASP A 158 -5.02 -4.87 25.60
N LEU A 159 -3.75 -4.59 25.27
CA LEU A 159 -2.63 -4.68 26.21
C LEU A 159 -2.56 -3.48 27.18
N LEU A 160 -3.19 -2.35 26.86
CA LEU A 160 -3.33 -1.23 27.79
C LEU A 160 -4.33 -1.58 28.91
N GLY A 161 -4.01 -1.17 30.13
CA GLY A 161 -4.97 -1.21 31.22
C GLY A 161 -6.16 -0.27 30.98
N ASP A 162 -7.31 -0.57 31.60
CA ASP A 162 -8.55 0.21 31.44
C ASP A 162 -8.37 1.70 31.76
N GLU A 163 -7.51 2.01 32.74
CA GLU A 163 -7.20 3.38 33.14
C GLU A 163 -6.43 4.14 32.05
N GLU A 164 -5.40 3.53 31.47
CA GLU A 164 -4.58 4.12 30.42
C GLU A 164 -5.37 4.30 29.13
N ARG A 165 -6.16 3.29 28.77
CA ARG A 165 -7.08 3.34 27.62
C ARG A 165 -8.07 4.49 27.77
N SER A 166 -8.64 4.66 28.96
CA SER A 166 -9.57 5.75 29.26
C SER A 166 -8.91 7.13 29.18
N LYS A 167 -7.69 7.29 29.70
CA LYS A 167 -6.92 8.54 29.62
C LYS A 167 -6.63 8.92 28.17
N MET A 168 -6.15 7.98 27.36
CA MET A 168 -5.86 8.22 25.94
C MET A 168 -7.14 8.58 25.16
N ALA A 169 -8.23 7.85 25.37
CA ALA A 169 -9.51 8.16 24.72
C ALA A 169 -10.09 9.53 25.11
N GLN A 170 -9.86 9.98 26.35
CA GLN A 170 -10.25 11.33 26.77
C GLN A 170 -9.38 12.41 26.09
N ALA A 171 -8.07 12.21 26.04
CA ALA A 171 -7.15 13.14 25.38
C ALA A 171 -7.47 13.30 23.88
N SER A 172 -7.71 12.19 23.17
CA SER A 172 -8.07 12.22 21.74
C SER A 172 -9.39 12.94 21.49
N ARG A 173 -10.39 12.76 22.36
CA ARG A 173 -11.68 13.48 22.28
C ARG A 173 -11.53 14.98 22.49
N GLN A 174 -10.70 15.41 23.45
CA GLN A 174 -10.44 16.84 23.66
C GLN A 174 -9.74 17.49 22.46
N ALA A 175 -8.82 16.76 21.80
CA ALA A 175 -8.19 17.21 20.56
C ALA A 175 -9.22 17.37 19.43
N GLY A 176 -10.12 16.39 19.26
CA GLY A 176 -11.19 16.44 18.25
C GLY A 176 -12.22 17.57 18.49
N MET A 177 -12.56 17.85 19.75
CA MET A 177 -13.48 18.93 20.13
C MET A 177 -12.91 20.33 19.83
N SER A 178 -11.59 20.49 19.90
CA SER A 178 -10.91 21.75 19.61
C SER A 178 -10.96 22.10 18.10
N ALA A 179 -11.28 21.12 17.24
CA ALA A 179 -11.49 21.31 15.80
C ALA A 179 -12.96 21.66 15.46
N SER A 180 -13.43 22.80 15.99
CA SER A 180 -14.84 23.23 15.94
C SER A 180 -15.43 23.45 14.53
N SER A 181 -14.60 23.55 13.50
CA SER A 181 -15.03 23.70 12.09
C SER A 181 -15.31 22.39 11.36
N MET A 182 -15.01 21.23 11.96
CA MET A 182 -15.09 19.94 11.29
C MET A 182 -16.48 19.28 11.42
N SER A 183 -16.88 18.55 10.38
CA SER A 183 -18.09 17.71 10.43
C SER A 183 -17.93 16.60 11.48
N ALA A 184 -19.04 16.08 12.00
CA ALA A 184 -19.01 15.00 13.00
C ALA A 184 -18.20 13.78 12.53
N ARG A 185 -18.32 13.40 11.24
CA ARG A 185 -17.55 12.31 10.64
C ARG A 185 -16.05 12.62 10.56
N ALA A 186 -15.70 13.86 10.25
CA ALA A 186 -14.30 14.28 10.17
C ALA A 186 -13.66 14.34 11.57
N ARG A 187 -14.40 14.81 12.59
CA ARG A 187 -13.98 14.75 13.99
C ARG A 187 -13.77 13.33 14.48
N ALA A 188 -14.72 12.43 14.24
CA ALA A 188 -14.60 11.03 14.64
C ALA A 188 -13.36 10.34 14.01
N ARG A 189 -13.05 10.65 12.75
CA ARG A 189 -11.82 10.14 12.09
C ARG A 189 -10.55 10.71 12.71
N LEU A 190 -10.53 12.00 13.05
CA LEU A 190 -9.40 12.63 13.71
C LEU A 190 -9.19 12.02 15.11
N GLU A 191 -10.26 11.86 15.89
CA GLU A 191 -10.20 11.23 17.22
C GLU A 191 -9.65 9.80 17.15
N ALA A 192 -10.11 9.00 16.19
CA ALA A 192 -9.61 7.64 15.98
C ALA A 192 -8.13 7.63 15.57
N ALA A 193 -7.71 8.53 14.68
CA ALA A 193 -6.32 8.64 14.26
C ALA A 193 -5.38 9.08 15.39
N GLU A 194 -5.80 10.05 16.22
CA GLU A 194 -5.01 10.49 17.38
C GLU A 194 -4.93 9.40 18.45
N LEU A 195 -6.02 8.67 18.69
CA LEU A 195 -6.00 7.52 19.60
C LEU A 195 -5.02 6.44 19.10
N ALA A 196 -5.10 6.07 17.81
CA ALA A 196 -4.19 5.11 17.21
C ALA A 196 -2.72 5.54 17.30
N ARG A 197 -2.44 6.84 17.09
CA ARG A 197 -1.08 7.41 17.25
C ARG A 197 -0.61 7.36 18.71
N ALA A 198 -1.47 7.75 19.65
CA ALA A 198 -1.14 7.74 21.08
C ALA A 198 -0.86 6.31 21.60
N THR A 199 -1.67 5.33 21.19
CA THR A 199 -1.46 3.92 21.53
C THR A 199 -0.12 3.41 21.00
N ARG A 200 0.20 3.68 19.73
CA ARG A 200 1.50 3.32 19.14
C ARG A 200 2.68 3.98 19.87
N ALA A 201 2.58 5.28 20.13
CA ALA A 201 3.63 6.04 20.81
C ALA A 201 3.91 5.51 22.22
N HIS A 202 2.89 5.05 22.95
CA HIS A 202 3.04 4.45 24.26
C HIS A 202 3.92 3.19 24.23
N PHE A 203 3.76 2.34 23.21
CA PHE A 203 4.56 1.14 23.03
C PHE A 203 5.81 1.35 22.16
N GLN A 204 6.08 2.58 21.71
CA GLN A 204 7.18 2.93 20.80
C GLN A 204 7.16 2.14 19.48
N ILE A 205 5.97 1.77 19.00
CA ILE A 205 5.79 1.00 17.77
C ILE A 205 5.47 1.95 16.61
N PRO A 206 6.25 1.97 15.51
CA PRO A 206 5.93 2.75 14.31
C PRO A 206 4.70 2.19 13.59
N SER A 207 4.14 2.93 12.63
CA SER A 207 3.12 2.36 11.74
C SER A 207 3.76 1.44 10.69
N LEU A 208 3.00 0.48 10.18
CA LEU A 208 3.46 -0.37 9.06
C LEU A 208 3.72 0.49 7.81
N SER A 209 2.87 1.48 7.57
CA SER A 209 3.04 2.42 6.45
C SER A 209 4.35 3.22 6.50
N GLU A 210 4.83 3.57 7.70
CA GLU A 210 6.14 4.25 7.90
C GLU A 210 7.32 3.28 7.77
N SER A 211 7.11 1.99 8.07
CA SER A 211 8.16 0.96 8.01
C SER A 211 8.38 0.43 6.59
N LEU A 212 7.49 0.78 5.66
CA LEU A 212 7.58 0.47 4.22
C LEU A 212 8.19 1.61 3.38
N ALA A 213 8.50 2.76 4.00
CA ALA A 213 8.99 3.97 3.34
C ALA A 213 10.52 4.08 3.40
#